data_AF-A0A6C0BWE7-F1
#
_entry.id   AF-A0A6C0BWE7-F1
#
_cell.length_a   1.000
_cell.length_b   1.000
_cell.length_c   1.000
_cell.angle_alpha   90.00
_cell.angle_beta   90.00
_cell.angle_gamma   90.00
#
_symmetry.space_group_name_H-M   'P 1'
#
loop_
_entity.id
_entity.type
_entity.pdbx_description
1 polymer ?
#
loop_
_entity_poly.entity_id
_entity_poly.type
_entity_poly.pdbx_seq_one_letter_code
_entity_poly.pdbx_strand_id
1 'polypeptide(L)'
;MPKFYEIKLDDILVQRDKCYRKVLTINKTPDGPLSSLVKTTKREKLSVFKQSCSPCSKNDTCMNVILNPSDKGEYLFEEDLAELMTFLVENGYTIDTKLSKLMQNRYRDVVFYITYP
;
A
#
# COMPACT_ATOMS: atom_id res chain seq x y z
N MET A 1 12.02 -17.35 -8.63
CA MET A 1 12.76 -16.12 -8.26
C MET A 1 11.96 -15.39 -7.22
N PRO A 2 12.56 -14.92 -6.11
CA PRO A 2 11.83 -14.18 -5.10
C PRO A 2 11.26 -12.89 -5.70
N LYS A 3 9.96 -12.67 -5.53
CA LYS A 3 9.29 -11.43 -5.96
C LYS A 3 9.33 -10.44 -4.80
N PHE A 4 9.70 -9.20 -5.11
CA PHE A 4 9.61 -8.08 -4.18
C PHE A 4 8.28 -7.36 -4.36
N TYR A 5 7.66 -7.03 -3.23
CA TYR A 5 6.47 -6.20 -3.16
C TYR A 5 6.77 -4.96 -2.34
N GLU A 6 6.29 -3.82 -2.82
CA GLU A 6 6.52 -2.52 -2.22
C GLU A 6 5.28 -2.10 -1.45
N ILE A 7 5.44 -1.79 -0.17
CA ILE A 7 4.40 -1.24 0.68
C ILE A 7 4.61 0.27 0.81
N LYS A 8 3.55 1.03 0.52
CA LYS A 8 3.54 2.49 0.50
C LYS A 8 2.36 3.06 1.27
N LEU A 9 2.45 4.36 1.58
CA LEU A 9 1.32 5.15 2.03
C LEU A 9 0.81 6.05 0.90
N ASP A 10 -0.45 5.85 0.52
CA ASP A 10 -1.18 6.74 -0.39
C ASP A 10 -2.25 7.52 0.37
N ASP A 11 -2.62 8.69 -0.15
CA ASP A 11 -3.74 9.46 0.40
C ASP A 11 -5.07 8.96 -0.18
N ILE A 12 -6.05 8.69 0.69
CA ILE A 12 -7.43 8.38 0.32
C ILE A 12 -8.40 9.33 1.03
N LEU A 13 -9.46 9.74 0.34
CA LEU A 13 -10.55 10.50 0.94
C LEU A 13 -11.49 9.53 1.67
N VAL A 14 -11.59 9.69 2.99
CA VAL A 14 -12.61 8.96 3.76
C VAL A 14 -13.91 9.75 3.70
N GLN A 15 -14.89 9.23 2.97
CA GLN A 15 -16.16 9.92 2.69
C GLN A 15 -16.97 10.26 3.94
N ARG A 16 -16.89 9.42 4.99
CA ARG A 16 -17.60 9.65 6.27
C ARG A 16 -17.17 10.97 6.92
N ASP A 17 -15.87 11.22 6.98
CA ASP A 17 -15.29 12.33 7.74
C ASP A 17 -14.84 13.49 6.83
N LYS A 18 -14.86 13.29 5.51
CA LYS A 18 -14.30 14.20 4.49
C LYS A 18 -12.85 14.58 4.76
N CYS A 19 -12.09 13.68 5.38
CA CYS A 19 -10.68 13.85 5.68
C CYS A 19 -9.82 12.93 4.82
N TYR A 20 -8.65 13.43 4.43
CA TYR A 20 -7.62 12.62 3.81
C TYR A 20 -6.87 11.84 4.88
N ARG A 21 -6.79 10.53 4.69
CA ARG A 21 -6.01 9.63 5.56
C ARG A 21 -5.01 8.86 4.71
N LYS A 22 -3.90 8.50 5.35
CA LYS A 22 -2.81 7.71 4.77
C LYS A 22 -3.22 6.24 4.83
N VAL A 23 -3.39 5.60 3.69
CA VAL A 23 -3.77 4.20 3.56
C VAL A 23 -2.60 3.37 3.05
N LEU A 24 -2.46 2.14 3.55
CA LEU A 24 -1.42 1.22 3.12
C LEU A 24 -1.77 0.61 1.76
N THR A 25 -0.85 0.75 0.79
CA THR A 25 -0.98 0.25 -0.58
C THR A 25 0.17 -0.67 -0.95
N ILE A 26 -0.08 -1.50 -1.98
CA ILE A 26 0.91 -2.42 -2.54
C ILE A 26 1.03 -2.25 -4.06
N ASN A 27 2.26 -2.30 -4.58
CA ASN A 27 2.49 -2.05 -6.01
C ASN A 27 1.88 -3.09 -6.96
N LYS A 28 1.66 -4.33 -6.51
CA LYS A 28 1.06 -5.42 -7.28
C LYS A 28 0.46 -6.47 -6.35
N THR A 29 -0.41 -7.31 -6.87
CA THR A 29 -1.00 -8.42 -6.12
C THR A 29 0.11 -9.33 -5.56
N PRO A 30 0.17 -9.51 -4.24
CA PRO A 30 1.18 -10.34 -3.60
C PRO A 30 0.86 -11.82 -3.77
N ASP A 31 1.89 -12.67 -3.69
CA ASP A 31 1.71 -14.11 -3.52
C ASP A 31 1.44 -14.40 -2.02
N GLY A 32 0.84 -15.54 -1.70
CA GLY A 32 0.57 -15.98 -0.32
C GLY A 32 -0.69 -15.38 0.33
N PRO A 33 -0.83 -15.48 1.67
CA PRO A 33 -2.03 -15.09 2.41
C PRO A 33 -2.46 -13.62 2.24
N LEU A 34 -1.50 -12.71 2.05
CA LEU A 34 -1.75 -11.28 1.83
C LEU A 34 -2.56 -11.02 0.56
N SER A 35 -2.53 -11.92 -0.43
CA SER A 35 -3.32 -11.79 -1.67
C SER A 35 -4.81 -11.65 -1.39
N SER A 36 -5.32 -12.32 -0.35
CA SER A 36 -6.72 -12.28 0.06
C SER A 36 -7.13 -11.00 0.81
N LEU A 37 -6.14 -10.20 1.21
CA LEU A 37 -6.31 -8.92 1.89
C LEU A 37 -6.01 -7.74 0.97
N VAL A 38 -5.80 -7.96 -0.32
CA VAL A 38 -5.52 -6.88 -1.27
C VAL A 38 -6.74 -6.67 -2.15
N LYS A 39 -7.20 -5.41 -2.19
CA LYS A 39 -8.33 -4.99 -3.02
C LYS A 39 -7.91 -3.85 -3.93
N THR A 40 -8.18 -4.00 -5.22
CA THR A 40 -8.03 -2.89 -6.17
C THR A 40 -9.20 -1.93 -6.01
N THR A 41 -8.91 -0.66 -5.76
CA THR A 41 -9.91 0.41 -5.69
C THR A 41 -9.53 1.55 -6.63
N LYS A 42 -10.53 2.34 -7.02
CA LYS A 42 -10.30 3.52 -7.85
C LYS A 42 -9.69 4.62 -6.98
N ARG A 43 -8.62 5.23 -7.48
CA ARG A 43 -8.02 6.41 -6.86
C ARG A 43 -8.98 7.59 -7.07
N GLU A 44 -9.58 8.08 -5.99
CA GLU A 44 -10.34 9.33 -6.07
C GLU A 44 -9.36 10.50 -6.34
N LYS A 45 -9.74 11.41 -7.24
CA LYS A 45 -8.90 12.55 -7.59
C LYS A 45 -8.76 13.46 -6.38
N LEU A 46 -7.53 13.61 -5.88
CA LEU A 46 -7.22 14.39 -4.68
C LEU A 46 -7.24 15.91 -4.89
N SER A 47 -7.58 16.40 -6.07
CA SER A 47 -7.88 17.81 -6.39
C SER A 47 -8.01 17.95 -7.90
N VAL A 48 -8.78 18.94 -8.38
CA VAL A 48 -8.78 19.37 -9.80
C VAL A 48 -7.41 19.93 -10.24
N PHE A 49 -6.57 20.38 -9.30
CA PHE A 49 -5.25 20.96 -9.57
C PHE A 49 -4.10 19.95 -9.48
N LYS A 50 -4.32 18.77 -8.88
CA LYS A 50 -3.35 17.67 -8.82
C LYS A 50 -3.58 16.69 -9.98
N GLN A 51 -3.76 17.21 -11.19
CA GLN A 51 -3.64 16.37 -12.38
C GLN A 51 -2.15 16.08 -12.60
N SER A 52 -1.72 14.86 -12.30
CA SER A 52 -0.52 14.28 -12.91
C SER A 52 -0.83 13.98 -14.39
N CYS A 53 -1.17 15.01 -15.15
CA CYS A 53 -1.21 14.96 -16.60
C CYS A 53 0.19 15.32 -17.10
N SER A 54 1.15 14.41 -16.93
CA SER A 54 2.24 14.34 -17.91
C SER A 54 1.75 13.42 -19.03
N PRO A 55 1.93 13.77 -20.32
CA PRO A 55 1.66 12.87 -21.43
C PRO A 55 2.37 11.50 -21.32
N CYS A 56 3.37 11.40 -20.42
CA CYS A 56 4.18 10.21 -20.20
C CYS A 56 3.79 9.41 -18.94
N SER A 57 2.93 9.92 -18.06
CA SER A 57 2.49 9.19 -16.87
C SER A 57 1.26 8.36 -17.20
N LYS A 58 1.37 7.03 -17.11
CA LYS A 58 0.19 6.15 -17.11
C LYS A 58 -0.70 6.62 -15.97
N ASN A 59 -1.90 7.08 -16.30
CA ASN A 59 -2.89 7.44 -15.31
C ASN A 59 -3.35 6.14 -14.64
N ASP A 60 -2.63 5.70 -13.61
CA ASP A 60 -3.07 4.60 -12.76
C ASP A 60 -4.27 5.11 -11.95
N THR A 61 -5.44 4.95 -12.55
CA THR A 61 -6.75 5.26 -11.96
C THR A 61 -7.11 4.29 -10.85
N CYS A 62 -6.32 3.22 -10.66
CA CYS A 62 -6.53 2.18 -9.69
C CYS A 62 -5.31 2.07 -8.75
N MET A 63 -5.55 1.72 -7.50
CA MET A 63 -4.52 1.41 -6.51
C MET A 63 -4.91 0.12 -5.78
N ASN A 64 -3.92 -0.68 -5.39
CA ASN A 64 -4.16 -1.89 -4.60
C ASN A 64 -3.99 -1.53 -3.13
N VAL A 65 -5.11 -1.55 -2.40
CA VAL A 65 -5.18 -1.21 -0.99
C VAL A 65 -5.16 -2.50 -0.17
N ILE A 66 -4.51 -2.43 0.98
CA ILE A 66 -4.47 -3.54 1.94
C ILE A 66 -5.64 -3.39 2.91
N LEU A 67 -6.41 -4.46 3.07
CA LEU A 67 -7.56 -4.57 3.95
C LEU A 67 -7.10 -4.98 5.35
N ASN A 68 -7.88 -4.60 6.36
CA ASN A 68 -7.62 -5.01 7.73
C ASN A 68 -7.80 -6.56 7.85
N PRO A 69 -6.81 -7.30 8.39
CA PRO A 69 -6.91 -8.75 8.58
C PRO A 69 -8.07 -9.16 9.51
N SER A 70 -8.34 -8.35 10.53
CA SER A 70 -9.41 -8.53 11.52
C SER A 70 -10.79 -8.13 10.98
N ASP A 71 -10.85 -7.10 10.12
CA ASP A 71 -12.07 -6.68 9.41
C ASP A 71 -11.79 -6.38 7.93
N LYS A 72 -12.07 -7.36 7.07
CA LYS A 72 -11.88 -7.22 5.61
C LYS A 72 -12.79 -6.16 4.96
N GLY A 73 -13.73 -5.57 5.70
CA GLY A 73 -14.53 -4.44 5.26
C GLY A 73 -13.80 -3.10 5.31
N GLU A 74 -12.75 -2.99 6.13
CA GLU A 74 -11.99 -1.74 6.32
C GLU A 74 -10.59 -1.80 5.69
N TYR A 75 -10.07 -0.62 5.36
CA TYR A 75 -8.70 -0.45 4.87
C TYR A 75 -7.74 -0.33 6.04
N LEU A 76 -6.50 -0.77 5.88
CA LEU A 76 -5.45 -0.46 6.83
C LEU A 76 -4.90 0.95 6.59
N PHE A 77 -4.92 1.76 7.64
CA PHE A 77 -4.33 3.09 7.65
C PHE A 77 -2.91 3.06 8.24
N GLU A 78 -2.23 4.20 8.22
CA GLU A 78 -0.87 4.34 8.75
C GLU A 78 -0.76 3.93 10.23
N GLU A 79 -1.78 4.24 11.03
CA GLU A 79 -1.91 3.84 12.43
C GLU A 79 -1.97 2.31 12.64
N ASP A 80 -2.42 1.56 11.63
CA ASP A 80 -2.58 0.10 11.70
C ASP A 80 -1.33 -0.65 11.21
N LEU A 81 -0.21 0.06 11.02
CA LEU A 81 1.02 -0.52 10.48
C LEU A 81 1.53 -1.71 11.31
N ALA A 82 1.40 -1.64 12.63
CA ALA A 82 1.83 -2.71 13.53
C ALA A 82 1.01 -4.01 13.33
N GLU A 83 -0.28 -3.89 13.00
CA GLU A 83 -1.15 -5.04 12.69
C GLU A 83 -0.69 -5.72 11.40
N LEU A 84 -0.39 -4.92 10.36
CA LEU A 84 0.17 -5.45 9.11
C LEU A 84 1.50 -6.18 9.35
N MET A 85 2.39 -5.58 10.13
CA MET A 85 3.70 -6.16 10.45
C MET A 85 3.57 -7.52 11.14
N THR A 86 2.63 -7.63 12.08
CA THR A 86 2.33 -8.87 12.80
C THR A 86 1.82 -9.93 11.83
N PHE A 87 0.81 -9.60 11.02
CA PHE A 87 0.27 -10.50 10.01
C PHE A 87 1.34 -11.02 9.04
N LEU A 88 2.21 -10.13 8.56
CA LEU A 88 3.28 -10.48 7.62
C LEU A 88 4.25 -11.50 8.22
N VAL A 89 4.72 -11.27 9.45
CA VAL A 89 5.67 -12.15 10.13
C VAL A 89 5.03 -13.51 10.42
N GLU A 90 3.79 -13.54 10.93
CA GLU A 90 3.05 -14.77 11.24
C GLU A 90 2.79 -15.63 9.99
N ASN A 91 2.63 -15.00 8.83
CA ASN A 91 2.36 -15.68 7.56
C ASN A 91 3.62 -15.92 6.72
N GLY A 92 4.83 -15.77 7.29
CA GLY A 92 6.08 -16.15 6.63
C GLY A 92 6.59 -15.16 5.58
N TYR A 93 6.08 -13.93 5.55
CA TYR A 93 6.67 -12.86 4.75
C TYR A 93 7.98 -12.38 5.38
N THR A 94 8.96 -12.06 4.54
CA THR A 94 10.24 -11.47 4.99
C THR A 94 10.28 -10.00 4.64
N ILE A 95 10.60 -9.15 5.61
CA ILE A 95 10.78 -7.71 5.39
C ILE A 95 12.22 -7.45 4.97
N ASP A 96 12.42 -6.92 3.76
CA ASP A 96 13.75 -6.58 3.25
C ASP A 96 14.19 -5.21 3.79
N THR A 97 14.86 -5.22 4.94
CA THR A 97 15.33 -4.00 5.59
C THR A 97 16.42 -3.26 4.80
N LYS A 98 17.23 -3.96 3.99
CA LYS A 98 18.31 -3.36 3.21
C LYS A 98 17.73 -2.56 2.04
N LEU A 99 16.83 -3.17 1.27
CA LEU A 99 16.12 -2.52 0.18
C LEU A 99 15.23 -1.39 0.70
N SER A 100 14.52 -1.63 1.80
CA SER A 100 13.66 -0.61 2.43
C SER A 100 14.44 0.65 2.79
N LYS A 101 15.58 0.52 3.49
CA LYS A 101 16.44 1.67 3.84
C LYS A 101 16.94 2.42 2.61
N LEU A 102 17.33 1.70 1.56
CA LEU A 102 17.81 2.32 0.31
C LEU A 102 16.72 3.18 -0.34
N MET A 103 15.47 2.72 -0.31
CA MET A 103 14.36 3.34 -1.01
C MET A 103 13.69 4.44 -0.19
N GLN A 104 13.60 4.31 1.13
CA GLN A 104 13.15 5.36 2.04
C GLN A 104 14.00 6.64 1.94
N ASN A 105 15.29 6.50 1.64
CA ASN A 105 16.18 7.64 1.39
C ASN A 105 15.81 8.42 0.10
N ARG A 106 15.05 7.81 -0.81
CA ARG A 106 14.68 8.39 -2.11
C ARG A 106 13.21 8.81 -2.18
N TYR A 107 12.33 8.04 -1.54
CA TYR A 107 10.88 8.18 -1.63
C TYR A 107 10.28 8.23 -0.23
N ARG A 108 9.52 9.28 0.07
CA ARG A 108 8.95 9.52 1.42
C ARG A 108 7.74 8.65 1.75
N ASP A 109 7.05 8.18 0.71
CA ASP A 109 5.83 7.38 0.78
C ASP A 109 6.11 5.88 0.91
N VAL A 110 7.33 5.44 0.64
CA VAL A 110 7.75 4.04 0.79
C VAL A 110 7.88 3.70 2.27
N VAL A 111 7.10 2.71 2.71
CA VAL A 111 7.19 2.18 4.07
C VAL A 111 8.25 1.08 4.12
N PHE A 112 8.08 -0.02 3.38
CA PHE A 112 9.09 -1.08 3.29
C PHE A 112 8.82 -2.02 2.11
N TYR A 113 9.77 -2.92 1.86
CA TYR A 113 9.63 -4.00 0.89
C TYR A 113 9.50 -5.34 1.60
N ILE A 114 8.68 -6.21 1.03
CA ILE A 114 8.50 -7.58 1.48
C ILE A 114 8.80 -8.58 0.37
N THR A 115 9.18 -9.79 0.77
CA THR A 115 9.27 -10.96 -0.09
C THR A 115 8.47 -12.11 0.51
N TYR A 116 8.05 -13.02 -0.37
CA TYR A 116 7.37 -14.25 0.00
C TYR A 116 8.07 -15.43 -0.70
N PRO A 117 8.23 -16.60 -0.05
CA PRO A 117 8.88 -17.78 -0.62
C PRO A 117 8.22 -18.30 -1.92
#